data_AF-A0A966DBC3-F1
#
_entry.id   AF-A0A966DBC3-F1
#
_cell.length_a   1.000
_cell.length_b   1.000
_cell.length_c   1.000
_cell.angle_alpha   90.00
_cell.angle_beta   90.00
_cell.angle_gamma   90.00
#
_symmetry.space_group_name_H-M   'P 1'
#
loop_
_entity.id
_entity.type
_entity.pdbx_description
1 polymer ?
#
loop_
_entity_poly.entity_id
_entity_poly.type
_entity_poly.pdbx_seq_one_letter_code
_entity_poly.pdbx_strand_id
1 'polypeptide(L)'
;MDIRRLRLWESRNATVLTNDLIRTVVEDQGGMVLELSSISPQGGRLNAHLIPHYRGTGTSVFSDENADYWKNSPYLYQKAGSYFSFPNFGPAYESDQGLQEQSGFTASSYWMVERYGTDPEYGGVWLMSMVRNRKSKWLVRKIDMLLPNQPVLYTAIFITNNAPDPLVANTTWNNEVGSPFLESGCVLNASAELWTSAPELQLNGAASRLQPATQFEDWKKAPLKEGGTVDLTEVPPPIGRTDLISGVLPRSSNLGWSSVINPRQQMVYFNFFPGPAALSENEIGLNFNNFLFDFGGRSETPWAFYAGGMSQQYSLNCGSGTNNLYTGMHNAQASDAIMGAETTVTVKSGETRSLFYGTAFAPYDNNRIGGNFYTVEQVVEGLVLKRTKSYAFIPADSTFHCLRTLSKRLLTSE
;
A
#
# COMPACT_ATOMS: atom_id res chain seq x y z
N MET A 1 -2.06 -12.93 21.97
CA MET A 1 -1.18 -12.26 20.99
C MET A 1 0.17 -12.95 20.99
N ASP A 2 0.80 -13.08 19.82
CA ASP A 2 2.11 -13.71 19.64
C ASP A 2 2.93 -12.92 18.61
N ILE A 3 4.25 -12.85 18.85
CA ILE A 3 5.22 -12.31 17.90
C ILE A 3 6.44 -13.22 17.86
N ARG A 4 6.80 -13.67 16.66
CA ARG A 4 7.92 -14.58 16.50
C ARG A 4 8.59 -14.44 15.15
N ARG A 5 9.88 -14.74 15.15
CA ARG A 5 10.68 -14.84 13.94
C ARG A 5 10.52 -16.21 13.32
N LEU A 6 10.48 -16.25 11.99
CA LEU A 6 10.47 -17.47 11.22
C LEU A 6 11.46 -17.39 10.06
N ARG A 7 12.00 -18.55 9.71
CA ARG A 7 12.69 -18.75 8.45
C ARG A 7 11.64 -19.09 7.39
N LEU A 8 11.57 -18.29 6.33
CA LEU A 8 10.79 -18.57 5.14
C LEU A 8 11.58 -19.50 4.20
N TRP A 9 11.34 -19.41 2.89
CA TRP A 9 12.09 -20.13 1.86
C TRP A 9 13.59 -19.85 1.94
N GLU A 10 14.40 -20.89 1.78
CA GLU A 10 15.86 -20.84 1.77
C GLU A 10 16.47 -19.97 2.89
N SER A 11 16.91 -18.76 2.57
CA SER A 11 17.63 -17.82 3.44
C SER A 11 16.77 -16.61 3.86
N ARG A 12 15.51 -16.53 3.42
CA ARG A 12 14.62 -15.43 3.76
C ARG A 12 14.04 -15.59 5.14
N ASN A 13 13.82 -14.46 5.82
CA ASN A 13 13.26 -14.43 7.16
C ASN A 13 12.06 -13.50 7.20
N ALA A 14 11.16 -13.78 8.14
CA ALA A 14 10.00 -12.96 8.39
C ALA A 14 9.63 -12.95 9.88
N THR A 15 8.79 -12.01 10.25
CA THR A 15 8.15 -11.95 11.56
C THR A 15 6.66 -12.23 11.39
N VAL A 16 6.12 -13.14 12.18
CA VAL A 16 4.67 -13.28 12.36
C VAL A 16 4.26 -12.40 13.54
N LEU A 17 3.23 -11.58 13.34
CA LEU A 17 2.49 -10.93 14.43
C LEU A 17 1.06 -11.46 14.41
N THR A 18 0.50 -11.77 15.58
CA THR A 18 -0.89 -12.21 15.70
C THR A 18 -1.57 -11.59 16.90
N ASN A 19 -2.83 -11.23 16.70
CA ASN A 19 -3.82 -11.08 17.76
C ASN A 19 -4.97 -12.06 17.52
N ASP A 20 -6.06 -11.91 18.27
CA ASP A 20 -7.19 -12.85 18.20
C ASP A 20 -8.03 -12.68 16.93
N LEU A 21 -7.85 -11.58 16.19
CA LEU A 21 -8.65 -11.21 15.02
C LEU A 21 -7.89 -11.39 13.70
N ILE A 22 -6.61 -11.04 13.67
CA ILE A 22 -5.77 -11.06 12.48
C ILE A 22 -4.38 -11.66 12.71
N ARG A 23 -3.83 -12.20 11.63
CA ARG A 23 -2.42 -12.61 11.52
C ARG A 23 -1.76 -11.81 10.40
N THR A 24 -0.53 -11.39 10.65
CA THR A 24 0.33 -10.79 9.63
C THR A 24 1.68 -11.50 9.56
N VAL A 25 2.27 -11.51 8.36
CA VAL A 25 3.63 -11.98 8.09
C VAL A 25 4.39 -10.88 7.39
N VAL A 26 5.41 -10.33 8.05
CA VAL A 26 6.27 -9.26 7.52
C VAL A 26 7.63 -9.85 7.17
N GLU A 27 7.97 -9.87 5.89
CA GLU A 27 9.26 -10.35 5.38
C GLU A 27 10.33 -9.26 5.45
N ASP A 28 11.56 -9.68 5.73
CA ASP A 28 12.71 -8.78 5.77
C ASP A 28 13.07 -8.25 4.36
N GLN A 29 12.89 -9.06 3.32
CA GLN A 29 13.03 -8.63 1.92
C GLN A 29 11.92 -7.64 1.55
N GLY A 30 12.29 -6.40 1.28
CA GLY A 30 11.38 -5.32 0.89
C GLY A 30 10.48 -4.79 2.01
N GLY A 31 10.57 -5.39 3.21
CA GLY A 31 9.68 -5.04 4.33
C GLY A 31 8.22 -5.39 4.03
N MET A 32 8.02 -6.36 3.13
CA MET A 32 6.74 -6.74 2.54
C MET A 32 5.85 -7.39 3.58
N VAL A 33 4.60 -6.94 3.67
CA VAL A 33 3.55 -7.64 4.41
C VAL A 33 2.97 -8.68 3.47
N LEU A 34 3.38 -9.94 3.61
CA LEU A 34 2.98 -11.04 2.73
C LEU A 34 1.55 -11.52 3.02
N GLU A 35 1.21 -11.56 4.30
CA GLU A 35 -0.07 -12.05 4.78
C GLU A 35 -0.71 -10.95 5.62
N LEU A 36 -1.98 -10.70 5.37
CA LEU A 36 -2.91 -10.08 6.32
C LEU A 36 -4.19 -10.90 6.27
N SER A 37 -4.36 -11.77 7.27
CA SER A 37 -5.42 -12.78 7.26
C SER A 37 -6.33 -12.68 8.47
N SER A 38 -7.61 -12.97 8.26
CA SER A 38 -8.65 -13.01 9.28
C SER A 38 -9.57 -14.21 9.08
N ILE A 39 -10.36 -14.56 10.08
CA ILE A 39 -11.36 -15.61 9.98
C ILE A 39 -12.62 -15.03 9.34
N SER A 40 -13.08 -15.63 8.24
CA SER A 40 -14.32 -15.18 7.61
C SER A 40 -15.55 -15.68 8.37
N PRO A 41 -16.73 -15.04 8.22
CA PRO A 41 -17.97 -15.51 8.84
C PRO A 41 -18.39 -16.91 8.38
N GLN A 42 -17.95 -17.35 7.19
CA GLN A 42 -18.23 -18.69 6.66
C GLN A 42 -17.27 -19.75 7.23
N GLY A 43 -16.31 -19.34 8.06
CA GLY A 43 -15.24 -20.17 8.58
C GLY A 43 -14.05 -20.26 7.64
N GLY A 44 -12.90 -20.60 8.22
CA GLY A 44 -11.62 -20.61 7.51
C GLY A 44 -10.90 -19.27 7.58
N ARG A 45 -9.60 -19.30 7.29
CA ARG A 45 -8.72 -18.13 7.32
C ARG A 45 -8.53 -17.63 5.90
N LEU A 46 -8.93 -16.39 5.65
CA LEU A 46 -8.81 -15.73 4.36
C LEU A 46 -7.60 -14.79 4.41
N ASN A 47 -6.76 -14.78 3.37
CA ASN A 47 -5.71 -13.76 3.20
C ASN A 47 -6.19 -12.71 2.21
N ALA A 48 -6.00 -11.43 2.53
CA ALA A 48 -6.32 -10.34 1.61
C ALA A 48 -5.19 -10.07 0.60
N HIS A 49 -3.95 -10.31 1.01
CA HIS A 49 -2.77 -9.90 0.27
C HIS A 49 -2.46 -10.83 -0.90
N LEU A 50 -2.10 -10.21 -2.03
CA LEU A 50 -1.64 -10.91 -3.21
C LEU A 50 -0.28 -11.58 -2.93
N ILE A 51 -0.20 -12.88 -3.20
CA ILE A 51 1.06 -13.59 -3.43
C ILE A 51 1.14 -13.90 -4.93
N PRO A 52 1.95 -13.16 -5.72
CA PRO A 52 2.03 -13.39 -7.15
C PRO A 52 2.57 -14.79 -7.46
N HIS A 53 2.07 -15.41 -8.53
CA HIS A 53 2.55 -16.73 -8.99
C HIS A 53 4.05 -16.73 -9.31
N TYR A 54 4.57 -15.59 -9.76
CA TYR A 54 5.96 -15.39 -10.11
C TYR A 54 6.84 -15.03 -8.92
N ARG A 55 6.32 -14.97 -7.70
CA ARG A 55 7.13 -14.57 -6.55
C ARG A 55 8.35 -15.48 -6.40
N GLY A 56 9.54 -14.88 -6.43
CA GLY A 56 10.79 -15.61 -6.25
C GLY A 56 10.94 -16.14 -4.83
N THR A 57 11.44 -17.37 -4.70
CA THR A 57 11.71 -18.02 -3.42
C THR A 57 13.19 -18.05 -3.03
N GLY A 58 14.06 -17.70 -3.97
CA GLY A 58 15.51 -17.70 -3.76
C GLY A 58 16.00 -16.51 -2.91
N THR A 59 17.29 -16.53 -2.57
CA THR A 59 17.93 -15.48 -1.77
C THR A 59 17.85 -14.09 -2.43
N SER A 60 18.06 -14.02 -3.74
CA SER A 60 18.07 -12.77 -4.52
C SER A 60 17.79 -13.07 -5.99
N VAL A 61 17.23 -12.08 -6.72
CA VAL A 61 17.08 -12.16 -8.17
C VAL A 61 18.43 -12.36 -8.87
N PHE A 62 19.51 -11.79 -8.33
CA PHE A 62 20.84 -11.85 -8.94
C PHE A 62 21.53 -13.22 -8.80
N SER A 63 21.01 -14.08 -7.92
CA SER A 63 21.48 -15.47 -7.79
C SER A 63 20.57 -16.46 -8.53
N ASP A 64 19.48 -15.99 -9.11
CA ASP A 64 18.52 -16.84 -9.83
C ASP A 64 18.96 -16.99 -11.28
N GLU A 65 19.07 -18.24 -11.76
CA GLU A 65 19.47 -18.52 -13.16
C GLU A 65 18.46 -17.94 -14.18
N ASN A 66 17.22 -17.67 -13.75
CA ASN A 66 16.17 -17.06 -14.56
C ASN A 66 15.94 -15.58 -14.21
N ALA A 67 16.94 -14.85 -13.69
CA ALA A 67 16.82 -13.45 -13.26
C ALA A 67 16.14 -12.53 -14.30
N ASP A 68 16.36 -12.78 -15.60
CA ASP A 68 15.76 -12.02 -16.70
C ASP A 68 14.23 -12.14 -16.76
N TYR A 69 13.65 -13.23 -16.24
CA TYR A 69 12.19 -13.38 -16.11
C TYR A 69 11.60 -12.25 -15.24
N TRP A 70 12.31 -11.86 -14.19
CA TRP A 70 11.98 -10.71 -13.32
C TRP A 70 12.65 -9.42 -13.77
N LYS A 71 13.17 -9.36 -15.00
CA LYS A 71 13.88 -8.20 -15.55
C LYS A 71 15.04 -7.75 -14.65
N ASN A 72 15.70 -8.68 -13.96
CA ASN A 72 16.73 -8.41 -12.97
C ASN A 72 16.28 -7.46 -11.84
N SER A 73 14.98 -7.35 -11.57
CA SER A 73 14.42 -6.42 -10.57
C SER A 73 14.23 -7.12 -9.22
N PRO A 74 14.95 -6.69 -8.15
CA PRO A 74 14.72 -7.21 -6.80
C PRO A 74 13.28 -6.99 -6.33
N TYR A 75 12.71 -5.82 -6.66
CA TYR A 75 11.31 -5.51 -6.38
C TYR A 75 10.36 -6.54 -7.00
N LEU A 76 10.46 -6.81 -8.32
CA LEU A 76 9.57 -7.77 -8.96
C LEU A 76 9.75 -9.20 -8.40
N TYR A 77 10.99 -9.57 -8.04
CA TYR A 77 11.30 -10.87 -7.45
C TYR A 77 10.64 -11.09 -6.09
N GLN A 78 10.50 -10.04 -5.28
CA GLN A 78 9.97 -10.11 -3.92
C GLN A 78 8.62 -9.40 -3.73
N LYS A 79 7.96 -8.95 -4.80
CA LYS A 79 6.67 -8.27 -4.71
C LYS A 79 5.62 -9.19 -4.05
N ALA A 80 4.93 -8.69 -3.03
CA ALA A 80 3.74 -9.30 -2.45
C ALA A 80 3.03 -8.33 -1.49
N GLY A 81 1.73 -8.52 -1.32
CA GLY A 81 0.90 -7.84 -0.34
C GLY A 81 1.15 -6.33 -0.21
N SER A 82 1.43 -5.86 1.00
CA SER A 82 1.61 -4.42 1.25
C SER A 82 3.06 -4.03 1.50
N TYR A 83 3.47 -2.87 1.02
CA TYR A 83 4.87 -2.40 1.14
C TYR A 83 5.00 -0.90 0.97
N PHE A 84 6.15 -0.37 1.41
CA PHE A 84 6.47 1.04 1.30
C PHE A 84 7.38 1.31 0.11
N SER A 85 6.97 2.24 -0.76
CA SER A 85 7.75 2.75 -1.88
C SER A 85 8.37 4.09 -1.57
N PHE A 86 9.71 4.12 -1.54
CA PHE A 86 10.52 5.29 -1.28
C PHE A 86 11.97 5.07 -1.79
N PRO A 87 12.65 6.10 -2.34
CA PRO A 87 12.17 7.47 -2.57
C PRO A 87 11.39 7.65 -3.88
N ASN A 88 11.06 6.55 -4.56
CA ASN A 88 10.44 6.54 -5.88
C ASN A 88 9.17 5.67 -5.87
N PHE A 89 8.09 6.15 -6.49
CA PHE A 89 6.89 5.36 -6.77
C PHE A 89 6.60 5.37 -8.27
N GLY A 90 7.07 4.35 -8.97
CA GLY A 90 6.99 4.29 -10.43
C GLY A 90 8.00 3.31 -11.02
N PRO A 91 8.26 3.38 -12.34
CA PRO A 91 9.28 2.57 -13.00
C PRO A 91 10.69 2.89 -12.50
N ALA A 92 11.62 1.98 -12.79
CA ALA A 92 13.04 2.24 -12.61
C ALA A 92 13.50 3.31 -13.61
N TYR A 93 14.49 4.13 -13.22
CA TYR A 93 15.07 5.14 -14.10
C TYR A 93 16.52 5.45 -13.68
N GLU A 94 17.33 5.92 -14.63
CA GLU A 94 18.69 6.39 -14.33
C GLU A 94 18.65 7.84 -13.85
N SER A 95 19.33 8.11 -12.74
CA SER A 95 19.49 9.46 -12.18
C SER A 95 20.96 9.81 -12.05
N ASP A 96 21.29 11.07 -11.77
CA ASP A 96 22.66 11.49 -11.44
C ASP A 96 23.23 10.75 -10.22
N GLN A 97 22.35 10.23 -9.36
CA GLN A 97 22.72 9.42 -8.20
C GLN A 97 22.82 7.91 -8.51
N GLY A 98 22.65 7.52 -9.77
CA GLY A 98 22.62 6.14 -10.29
C GLY A 98 21.20 5.61 -10.49
N LEU A 99 21.10 4.31 -10.76
CA LEU A 99 19.83 3.62 -10.98
C LEU A 99 18.90 3.77 -9.77
N GLN A 100 17.72 4.31 -10.01
CA GLN A 100 16.61 4.29 -9.09
C GLN A 100 15.74 3.08 -9.39
N GLU A 101 15.52 2.26 -8.38
CA GLU A 101 14.74 1.02 -8.50
C GLU A 101 13.27 1.30 -8.77
N GLN A 102 12.62 0.36 -9.48
CA GLN A 102 11.17 0.34 -9.61
C GLN A 102 10.54 0.30 -8.22
N SER A 103 9.57 1.19 -7.97
CA SER A 103 8.91 1.31 -6.66
C SER A 103 9.85 1.63 -5.49
N GLY A 104 11.07 2.11 -5.78
CA GLY A 104 12.00 2.68 -4.81
C GLY A 104 12.88 1.67 -4.09
N PHE A 105 13.95 2.18 -3.50
CA PHE A 105 14.95 1.40 -2.78
C PHE A 105 14.35 0.59 -1.62
N THR A 106 13.37 1.14 -0.91
CA THR A 106 12.73 0.46 0.24
C THR A 106 11.99 -0.81 -0.14
N ALA A 107 11.40 -0.86 -1.34
CA ALA A 107 10.67 -2.02 -1.85
C ALA A 107 11.60 -3.08 -2.45
N SER A 108 12.85 -2.73 -2.77
CA SER A 108 13.88 -3.62 -3.33
C SER A 108 14.90 -4.13 -2.32
N SER A 109 14.98 -3.52 -1.13
CA SER A 109 16.09 -3.74 -0.20
C SER A 109 15.74 -4.67 0.96
N TYR A 110 16.77 -5.22 1.59
CA TYR A 110 16.64 -5.94 2.86
C TYR A 110 16.43 -4.96 4.03
N TRP A 111 15.41 -5.24 4.83
CA TRP A 111 15.11 -4.54 6.08
C TRP A 111 15.70 -5.32 7.26
N MET A 112 16.57 -4.66 8.00
CA MET A 112 17.16 -5.20 9.22
C MET A 112 16.16 -5.08 10.37
N VAL A 113 15.74 -6.20 10.94
CA VAL A 113 14.99 -6.18 12.20
C VAL A 113 15.90 -5.66 13.31
N GLU A 114 15.52 -4.53 13.90
CA GLU A 114 16.26 -3.94 15.02
C GLU A 114 15.75 -4.54 16.34
N ARG A 115 14.44 -4.50 16.56
CA ARG A 115 13.78 -4.91 17.81
C ARG A 115 12.35 -5.40 17.56
N TYR A 116 11.83 -6.22 18.45
CA TYR A 116 10.42 -6.62 18.45
C TYR A 116 9.99 -7.02 19.86
N GLY A 117 8.71 -6.93 20.18
CA GLY A 117 8.24 -7.25 21.52
C GLY A 117 6.76 -7.02 21.74
N THR A 118 6.40 -6.94 23.02
CA THR A 118 5.06 -6.55 23.48
C THR A 118 5.16 -5.19 24.15
N ASP A 119 4.22 -4.30 23.84
CA ASP A 119 4.08 -3.01 24.48
C ASP A 119 3.40 -3.17 25.85
N PRO A 120 4.04 -2.77 26.96
CA PRO A 120 3.48 -2.97 28.30
C PRO A 120 2.29 -2.04 28.60
N GLU A 121 2.12 -0.94 27.87
CA GLU A 121 1.05 0.03 28.14
C GLU A 121 -0.27 -0.36 27.46
N TYR A 122 -0.24 -0.69 26.18
CA TYR A 122 -1.43 -1.01 25.38
C TYR A 122 -1.55 -2.51 25.09
N GLY A 123 -0.59 -3.32 25.50
CA GLY A 123 -0.57 -4.78 25.31
C GLY A 123 -0.29 -5.24 23.89
N GLY A 124 -0.13 -4.34 22.93
CA GLY A 124 0.08 -4.70 21.52
C GLY A 124 1.43 -5.35 21.24
N VAL A 125 1.50 -6.21 20.23
CA VAL A 125 2.78 -6.75 19.73
C VAL A 125 3.31 -5.89 18.60
N TRP A 126 4.63 -5.71 18.53
CA TRP A 126 5.24 -4.79 17.58
C TRP A 126 6.59 -5.28 17.05
N LEU A 127 6.92 -4.86 15.84
CA LEU A 127 8.17 -5.11 15.13
C LEU A 127 8.76 -3.78 14.66
N MET A 128 10.04 -3.55 14.92
CA MET A 128 10.80 -2.42 14.40
C MET A 128 11.91 -2.90 13.46
N SER A 129 11.89 -2.41 12.23
CA SER A 129 12.84 -2.74 11.17
C SER A 129 13.43 -1.48 10.53
N MET A 130 14.63 -1.57 9.97
CA MET A 130 15.34 -0.44 9.37
C MET A 130 15.95 -0.80 8.02
N VAL A 131 15.88 0.14 7.10
CA VAL A 131 16.64 0.12 5.84
C VAL A 131 17.41 1.44 5.70
N ARG A 132 18.62 1.38 5.16
CA ARG A 132 19.45 2.57 4.94
C ARG A 132 20.06 2.58 3.55
N ASN A 133 20.04 3.75 2.92
CA ASN A 133 20.82 4.00 1.72
C ASN A 133 22.09 4.76 2.10
N ARG A 134 23.22 4.05 2.13
CA ARG A 134 24.52 4.65 2.52
C ARG A 134 25.03 5.68 1.51
N LYS A 135 24.72 5.51 0.22
CA LYS A 135 25.17 6.41 -0.86
C LYS A 135 24.44 7.75 -0.77
N SER A 136 23.12 7.70 -0.68
CA SER A 136 22.27 8.90 -0.56
C SER A 136 22.09 9.38 0.89
N LYS A 137 22.78 8.74 1.86
CA LYS A 137 22.85 9.12 3.28
C LYS A 137 21.49 9.34 3.95
N TRP A 138 20.52 8.48 3.71
CA TRP A 138 19.25 8.48 4.43
C TRP A 138 18.95 7.10 5.00
N LEU A 139 18.09 7.05 6.00
CA LEU A 139 17.54 5.80 6.55
C LEU A 139 16.04 5.90 6.76
N VAL A 140 15.40 4.73 6.77
CA VAL A 140 13.99 4.58 7.06
C VAL A 140 13.82 3.53 8.15
N ARG A 141 13.10 3.88 9.21
CA ARG A 141 12.62 2.92 10.22
C ARG A 141 11.14 2.68 10.03
N LYS A 142 10.73 1.44 10.19
CA LYS A 142 9.36 0.96 10.09
C LYS A 142 8.97 0.30 11.41
N ILE A 143 7.83 0.68 11.96
CA ILE A 143 7.24 0.02 13.12
C ILE A 143 5.89 -0.55 12.71
N ASP A 144 5.76 -1.87 12.75
CA ASP A 144 4.51 -2.59 12.55
C ASP A 144 3.94 -3.01 13.91
N MET A 145 2.64 -2.81 14.15
CA MET A 145 2.01 -3.07 15.43
C MET A 145 0.61 -3.68 15.27
N LEU A 146 0.29 -4.67 16.10
CA LEU A 146 -1.06 -5.17 16.32
C LEU A 146 -1.51 -4.84 17.74
N LEU A 147 -2.71 -4.28 17.86
CA LEU A 147 -3.34 -4.00 19.15
C LEU A 147 -4.31 -5.13 19.56
N PRO A 148 -4.58 -5.33 20.86
CA PRO A 148 -5.62 -6.24 21.31
C PRO A 148 -6.99 -5.84 20.75
N ASN A 149 -7.81 -6.81 20.38
CA ASN A 149 -9.21 -6.60 19.94
C ASN A 149 -9.40 -5.65 18.74
N GLN A 150 -8.35 -5.38 17.95
CA GLN A 150 -8.43 -4.55 16.76
C GLN A 150 -7.95 -5.33 15.53
N PRO A 151 -8.73 -5.45 14.45
CA PRO A 151 -8.35 -6.20 13.25
C PRO A 151 -7.45 -5.37 12.33
N VAL A 152 -6.52 -4.58 12.89
CA VAL A 152 -5.73 -3.57 12.18
C VAL A 152 -4.24 -3.83 12.34
N LEU A 153 -3.53 -3.86 11.21
CA LEU A 153 -2.09 -3.66 11.16
C LEU A 153 -1.80 -2.17 11.11
N TYR A 154 -1.21 -1.66 12.19
CA TYR A 154 -0.72 -0.30 12.28
C TYR A 154 0.73 -0.24 11.82
N THR A 155 1.06 0.71 10.95
CA THR A 155 2.42 0.94 10.49
C THR A 155 2.80 2.41 10.67
N ALA A 156 3.98 2.65 11.28
CA ALA A 156 4.64 3.94 11.26
C ALA A 156 5.94 3.85 10.44
N ILE A 157 6.22 4.89 9.68
CA ILE A 157 7.47 5.06 8.92
C ILE A 157 8.16 6.34 9.41
N PHE A 158 9.46 6.27 9.66
CA PHE A 158 10.31 7.39 10.04
C PHE A 158 11.46 7.51 9.05
N ILE A 159 11.50 8.61 8.31
CA ILE A 159 12.48 8.88 7.26
C ILE A 159 13.45 9.94 7.78
N THR A 160 14.71 9.58 7.94
CA THR A 160 15.77 10.49 8.40
C THR A 160 16.74 10.78 7.26
N ASN A 161 16.90 12.06 6.92
CA ASN A 161 17.88 12.50 5.94
C ASN A 161 19.17 12.95 6.64
N ASN A 162 20.25 12.20 6.46
CA ASN A 162 21.58 12.55 6.98
C ASN A 162 22.51 13.10 5.88
N ALA A 163 21.99 13.33 4.66
CA ALA A 163 22.72 14.04 3.62
C ALA A 163 22.78 15.54 3.94
N PRO A 164 23.80 16.27 3.44
CA PRO A 164 23.85 17.74 3.58
C PRO A 164 22.73 18.45 2.79
N ASP A 165 22.24 17.83 1.72
CA ASP A 165 21.22 18.41 0.84
C ASP A 165 19.81 17.89 1.20
N PRO A 166 18.75 18.68 0.95
CA PRO A 166 17.38 18.21 1.09
C PRO A 166 17.08 17.00 0.20
N LEU A 167 16.35 16.03 0.74
CA LEU A 167 15.90 14.84 0.04
C LEU A 167 14.49 15.07 -0.49
N VAL A 168 14.34 15.12 -1.81
CA VAL A 168 13.05 15.18 -2.49
C VAL A 168 12.66 13.77 -2.94
N ALA A 169 11.45 13.33 -2.61
CA ALA A 169 11.02 11.96 -2.84
C ALA A 169 9.51 11.83 -3.06
N ASN A 170 9.09 10.70 -3.64
CA ASN A 170 7.73 10.21 -3.49
C ASN A 170 7.66 9.24 -2.31
N THR A 171 6.48 9.16 -1.69
CA THR A 171 6.18 8.18 -0.65
C THR A 171 4.85 7.54 -0.98
N THR A 172 4.79 6.21 -1.02
CA THR A 172 3.52 5.52 -1.24
C THR A 172 3.49 4.24 -0.44
N TRP A 173 2.42 4.06 0.33
CA TRP A 173 2.10 2.77 0.91
C TRP A 173 1.21 2.01 -0.09
N ASN A 174 1.72 0.90 -0.58
CA ASN A 174 1.06 0.04 -1.56
C ASN A 174 0.30 -1.08 -0.86
N ASN A 175 -0.87 -1.44 -1.37
CA ASN A 175 -1.68 -2.55 -0.87
C ASN A 175 -2.10 -3.43 -2.05
N GLU A 176 -1.33 -4.47 -2.35
CA GLU A 176 -1.68 -5.44 -3.39
C GLU A 176 -2.64 -6.48 -2.81
N VAL A 177 -3.89 -6.39 -3.24
CA VAL A 177 -4.98 -7.27 -2.85
C VAL A 177 -5.17 -8.32 -3.97
N GLY A 178 -5.35 -9.58 -3.59
CA GLY A 178 -5.49 -10.68 -4.54
C GLY A 178 -6.43 -11.76 -4.04
N SER A 179 -6.62 -12.79 -4.87
CA SER A 179 -7.40 -13.98 -4.48
C SER A 179 -6.71 -14.72 -3.31
N PRO A 180 -7.47 -15.38 -2.43
CA PRO A 180 -8.90 -15.70 -2.53
C PRO A 180 -9.86 -14.61 -2.02
N PHE A 181 -9.37 -13.51 -1.44
CA PHE A 181 -10.24 -12.41 -1.00
C PHE A 181 -10.73 -11.55 -2.17
N LEU A 182 -9.86 -11.18 -3.10
CA LEU A 182 -10.26 -10.45 -4.29
C LEU A 182 -10.92 -11.41 -5.29
N GLU A 183 -12.14 -11.08 -5.68
CA GLU A 183 -12.89 -11.75 -6.74
C GLU A 183 -13.79 -10.74 -7.45
N SER A 184 -14.38 -11.15 -8.57
CA SER A 184 -15.36 -10.31 -9.27
C SER A 184 -16.54 -9.98 -8.36
N GLY A 185 -17.09 -8.78 -8.46
CA GLY A 185 -18.16 -8.30 -7.60
C GLY A 185 -17.70 -7.74 -6.25
N CYS A 186 -16.38 -7.73 -5.97
CA CYS A 186 -15.85 -6.90 -4.91
C CYS A 186 -16.11 -5.41 -5.21
N VAL A 187 -16.37 -4.63 -4.17
CA VAL A 187 -16.76 -3.23 -4.27
C VAL A 187 -15.68 -2.33 -3.69
N LEU A 188 -15.41 -1.20 -4.35
CA LEU A 188 -14.30 -0.30 -4.04
C LEU A 188 -14.78 1.06 -3.59
N ASN A 189 -14.06 1.63 -2.62
CA ASN A 189 -14.31 2.98 -2.11
C ASN A 189 -13.02 3.70 -1.76
N ALA A 190 -13.10 5.03 -1.75
CA ALA A 190 -12.03 5.90 -1.32
C ALA A 190 -12.59 7.27 -0.90
N SER A 191 -11.80 8.03 -0.15
CA SER A 191 -12.11 9.40 0.27
C SER A 191 -11.79 10.46 -0.79
N ALA A 192 -11.16 10.10 -1.90
CA ALA A 192 -10.83 11.05 -2.96
C ALA A 192 -12.07 11.51 -3.74
N GLU A 193 -12.10 12.78 -4.12
CA GLU A 193 -13.25 13.44 -4.77
C GLU A 193 -13.01 13.79 -6.24
N LEU A 194 -11.74 13.95 -6.63
CA LEU A 194 -11.35 14.22 -8.01
C LEU A 194 -10.27 13.24 -8.43
N TRP A 195 -10.46 12.62 -9.59
CA TRP A 195 -9.62 11.55 -10.10
C TRP A 195 -8.96 11.95 -11.40
N THR A 196 -7.84 11.32 -11.70
CA THR A 196 -7.21 11.37 -13.02
C THR A 196 -6.76 9.98 -13.43
N SER A 197 -6.90 9.67 -14.72
CA SER A 197 -6.25 8.51 -15.34
C SER A 197 -4.78 8.78 -15.60
N ALA A 198 -3.99 7.71 -15.66
CA ALA A 198 -2.60 7.74 -16.06
C ALA A 198 -2.38 8.30 -17.49
N PRO A 199 -1.26 9.00 -17.77
CA PRO A 199 -0.80 9.25 -19.12
C PRO A 199 -0.60 7.98 -19.93
N GLU A 200 -0.60 8.13 -21.26
CA GLU A 200 -0.37 7.01 -22.16
C GLU A 200 1.04 6.44 -21.96
N LEU A 201 1.18 5.11 -22.06
CA LEU A 201 2.42 4.36 -21.85
C LEU A 201 3.04 4.43 -20.44
N GLN A 202 2.40 5.08 -19.45
CA GLN A 202 2.94 5.11 -18.07
C GLN A 202 3.04 3.71 -17.44
N LEU A 203 2.17 2.79 -17.85
CA LEU A 203 2.24 1.37 -17.51
C LEU A 203 2.84 0.62 -18.70
N ASN A 204 4.16 0.44 -18.70
CA ASN A 204 4.86 -0.30 -19.75
C ASN A 204 4.23 -1.69 -19.96
N GLY A 205 4.01 -2.06 -21.22
CA GLY A 205 3.46 -3.38 -21.61
C GLY A 205 2.00 -3.62 -21.19
N ALA A 206 1.28 -2.60 -20.72
CA ALA A 206 -0.07 -2.74 -20.20
C ALA A 206 -1.15 -2.23 -21.18
N ALA A 207 -2.19 -3.03 -21.37
CA ALA A 207 -3.34 -2.66 -22.19
C ALA A 207 -4.41 -1.92 -21.35
N SER A 208 -4.29 -0.59 -21.23
CA SER A 208 -5.31 0.22 -20.57
C SER A 208 -6.46 0.62 -21.50
N ARG A 209 -7.68 0.60 -20.98
CA ARG A 209 -8.91 1.03 -21.68
C ARG A 209 -9.31 2.48 -21.38
N LEU A 210 -8.78 3.08 -20.31
CA LEU A 210 -9.12 4.44 -19.91
C LEU A 210 -8.54 5.47 -20.87
N GLN A 211 -9.30 6.54 -21.11
CA GLN A 211 -8.80 7.70 -21.83
C GLN A 211 -7.61 8.29 -21.04
N PRO A 212 -6.42 8.44 -21.64
CA PRO A 212 -5.23 8.89 -20.89
C PRO A 212 -5.33 10.31 -20.35
N ALA A 213 -4.63 10.58 -19.25
CA ALA A 213 -4.43 11.91 -18.67
C ALA A 213 -5.72 12.75 -18.53
N THR A 214 -6.82 12.09 -18.16
CA THR A 214 -8.15 12.72 -18.10
C THR A 214 -8.65 12.78 -16.68
N GLN A 215 -9.09 13.97 -16.26
CA GLN A 215 -9.70 14.19 -14.95
C GLN A 215 -11.20 13.90 -14.97
N PHE A 216 -11.72 13.36 -13.87
CA PHE A 216 -13.15 13.06 -13.68
C PHE A 216 -13.50 13.04 -12.19
N GLU A 217 -14.72 13.46 -11.84
CA GLU A 217 -15.19 13.55 -10.44
C GLU A 217 -15.83 12.23 -9.96
N ASP A 218 -16.45 11.49 -10.87
CA ASP A 218 -17.12 10.23 -10.56
C ASP A 218 -16.41 9.06 -11.24
N TRP A 219 -15.66 8.28 -10.47
CA TRP A 219 -14.99 7.08 -10.97
C TRP A 219 -15.94 5.93 -11.36
N LYS A 220 -17.26 6.07 -11.15
CA LYS A 220 -18.28 5.23 -11.81
C LYS A 220 -18.47 5.57 -13.28
N LYS A 221 -17.92 6.71 -13.72
CA LYS A 221 -18.02 7.26 -15.07
C LYS A 221 -16.63 7.58 -15.61
N ALA A 222 -15.66 6.72 -15.34
CA ALA A 222 -14.29 6.90 -15.84
C ALA A 222 -14.28 6.87 -17.38
N PRO A 223 -13.72 7.88 -18.07
CA PRO A 223 -13.75 7.95 -19.53
C PRO A 223 -12.94 6.85 -20.22
N LEU A 224 -13.45 6.31 -21.32
CA LEU A 224 -12.80 5.27 -22.13
C LEU A 224 -12.17 5.84 -23.42
N LYS A 225 -11.11 5.17 -23.92
CA LYS A 225 -10.45 5.52 -25.20
C LYS A 225 -11.38 5.47 -26.40
N GLU A 226 -12.25 4.47 -26.43
CA GLU A 226 -13.19 4.23 -27.55
C GLU A 226 -14.47 5.07 -27.43
N GLY A 227 -14.53 5.98 -26.45
CA GLY A 227 -15.72 6.75 -26.10
C GLY A 227 -16.60 6.05 -25.06
N GLY A 228 -17.49 6.81 -24.42
CA GLY A 228 -18.30 6.34 -23.30
C GLY A 228 -17.53 6.31 -21.98
N THR A 229 -18.09 5.61 -21.00
CA THR A 229 -17.58 5.56 -19.62
C THR A 229 -17.63 4.16 -19.05
N VAL A 230 -16.83 3.89 -18.02
CA VAL A 230 -16.87 2.64 -17.26
C VAL A 230 -16.96 2.88 -15.76
N ASP A 231 -17.65 1.98 -15.07
CA ASP A 231 -17.68 1.93 -13.61
C ASP A 231 -16.43 1.21 -13.09
N LEU A 232 -15.59 1.91 -12.34
CA LEU A 232 -14.39 1.36 -11.69
C LEU A 232 -14.62 0.98 -10.22
N THR A 233 -15.85 1.10 -9.70
CA THR A 233 -16.18 0.83 -8.30
C THR A 233 -16.52 -0.63 -8.01
N GLU A 234 -16.59 -1.45 -9.05
CA GLU A 234 -16.81 -2.88 -8.95
C GLU A 234 -15.69 -3.64 -9.67
N VAL A 235 -15.18 -4.68 -9.03
CA VAL A 235 -14.15 -5.55 -9.60
C VAL A 235 -14.79 -6.46 -10.67
N PRO A 236 -14.39 -6.35 -11.95
CA PRO A 236 -14.95 -7.17 -13.02
C PRO A 236 -14.35 -8.59 -13.01
N PRO A 237 -14.90 -9.55 -13.78
CA PRO A 237 -14.13 -10.74 -14.15
C PRO A 237 -12.84 -10.34 -14.89
N PRO A 238 -11.90 -11.26 -15.14
CA PRO A 238 -10.74 -10.96 -15.98
C PRO A 238 -11.17 -10.38 -17.34
N ILE A 239 -10.67 -9.19 -17.67
CA ILE A 239 -11.02 -8.43 -18.89
C ILE A 239 -9.83 -8.20 -19.82
N GLY A 240 -8.64 -8.68 -19.46
CA GLY A 240 -7.42 -8.47 -20.25
C GLY A 240 -6.98 -7.01 -20.30
N ARG A 241 -7.29 -6.24 -19.25
CA ARG A 241 -6.95 -4.81 -19.14
C ARG A 241 -6.22 -4.51 -17.84
N THR A 242 -5.37 -3.49 -17.89
CA THR A 242 -4.71 -2.94 -16.72
C THR A 242 -4.89 -1.43 -16.73
N ASP A 243 -5.58 -0.90 -15.74
CA ASP A 243 -5.91 0.52 -15.63
C ASP A 243 -5.27 1.12 -14.38
N LEU A 244 -4.93 2.41 -14.42
CA LEU A 244 -4.42 3.16 -13.27
C LEU A 244 -5.15 4.49 -13.16
N ILE A 245 -5.61 4.78 -11.95
CA ILE A 245 -6.16 6.08 -11.57
C ILE A 245 -5.55 6.54 -10.25
N SER A 246 -5.47 7.86 -10.10
CA SER A 246 -5.11 8.52 -8.84
C SER A 246 -6.17 9.54 -8.50
N GLY A 247 -6.64 9.53 -7.25
CA GLY A 247 -7.64 10.45 -6.74
C GLY A 247 -7.05 11.35 -5.66
N VAL A 248 -7.26 12.66 -5.75
CA VAL A 248 -6.78 13.62 -4.75
C VAL A 248 -7.72 13.66 -3.55
N LEU A 249 -7.12 13.74 -2.36
CA LEU A 249 -7.84 13.87 -1.11
C LEU A 249 -8.26 15.32 -0.84
N PRO A 250 -9.46 15.54 -0.28
CA PRO A 250 -9.89 16.87 0.13
C PRO A 250 -8.97 17.44 1.20
N ARG A 251 -8.50 18.68 1.03
CA ARG A 251 -7.60 19.36 1.99
C ARG A 251 -8.23 19.53 3.37
N SER A 252 -9.55 19.56 3.46
CA SER A 252 -10.31 19.68 4.70
C SER A 252 -10.55 18.34 5.41
N SER A 253 -10.12 17.21 4.83
CA SER A 253 -10.37 15.89 5.42
C SER A 253 -9.40 15.58 6.57
N ASN A 254 -9.96 15.13 7.70
CA ASN A 254 -9.18 14.66 8.85
C ASN A 254 -8.72 13.20 8.70
N LEU A 255 -9.34 12.44 7.81
CA LEU A 255 -9.07 11.03 7.57
C LEU A 255 -9.02 10.78 6.06
N GLY A 256 -7.90 10.26 5.58
CA GLY A 256 -7.82 9.62 4.28
C GLY A 256 -8.07 8.13 4.41
N TRP A 257 -8.81 7.54 3.47
CA TRP A 257 -9.16 6.12 3.52
C TRP A 257 -9.45 5.52 2.14
N SER A 258 -9.34 4.20 2.04
CA SER A 258 -9.76 3.40 0.88
C SER A 258 -10.24 2.03 1.33
N SER A 259 -11.08 1.35 0.56
CA SER A 259 -11.53 0.01 0.91
C SER A 259 -11.83 -0.88 -0.27
N VAL A 260 -11.72 -2.18 -0.01
CA VAL A 260 -12.22 -3.28 -0.85
C VAL A 260 -13.19 -4.09 0.00
N ILE A 261 -14.42 -4.23 -0.45
CA ILE A 261 -15.45 -5.04 0.22
C ILE A 261 -15.66 -6.29 -0.62
N ASN A 262 -15.59 -7.46 -0.01
CA ASN A 262 -16.05 -8.70 -0.63
C ASN A 262 -17.45 -9.05 -0.06
N PRO A 263 -18.51 -8.93 -0.87
CA PRO A 263 -19.88 -9.27 -0.45
C PRO A 263 -20.10 -10.75 -0.18
N ARG A 264 -19.44 -11.64 -0.94
CA ARG A 264 -19.64 -13.10 -0.84
C ARG A 264 -18.96 -13.66 0.41
N GLN A 265 -17.76 -13.17 0.72
CA GLN A 265 -17.02 -13.55 1.92
C GLN A 265 -17.45 -12.76 3.16
N GLN A 266 -18.28 -11.71 3.01
CA GLN A 266 -18.66 -10.79 4.09
C GLN A 266 -17.45 -10.18 4.81
N MET A 267 -16.42 -9.82 4.05
CA MET A 267 -15.16 -9.27 4.55
C MET A 267 -14.90 -7.87 3.98
N VAL A 268 -14.26 -7.01 4.76
CA VAL A 268 -13.77 -5.70 4.32
C VAL A 268 -12.26 -5.57 4.57
N TYR A 269 -11.55 -5.13 3.54
CA TYR A 269 -10.18 -4.63 3.63
C TYR A 269 -10.25 -3.11 3.61
N PHE A 270 -9.85 -2.48 4.70
CA PHE A 270 -10.04 -1.04 4.90
C PHE A 270 -8.74 -0.37 5.31
N ASN A 271 -8.31 0.62 4.54
CA ASN A 271 -7.13 1.41 4.81
C ASN A 271 -7.50 2.77 5.36
N PHE A 272 -6.72 3.29 6.29
CA PHE A 272 -6.87 4.66 6.79
C PHE A 272 -5.54 5.27 7.22
N PHE A 273 -5.49 6.60 7.22
CA PHE A 273 -4.33 7.39 7.57
C PHE A 273 -4.76 8.84 7.91
N PRO A 274 -3.94 9.62 8.63
CA PRO A 274 -4.23 11.02 8.88
C PRO A 274 -4.48 11.77 7.57
N GLY A 275 -5.66 12.40 7.45
CA GLY A 275 -5.99 13.24 6.30
C GLY A 275 -5.24 14.57 6.34
N PRO A 276 -5.22 15.34 5.24
CA PRO A 276 -4.45 16.59 5.15
C PRO A 276 -4.72 17.61 6.27
N ALA A 277 -5.94 17.67 6.81
CA ALA A 277 -6.30 18.60 7.89
C ALA A 277 -5.83 18.15 9.30
N ALA A 278 -5.43 16.88 9.46
CA ALA A 278 -5.06 16.28 10.74
C ALA A 278 -3.55 16.04 10.90
N LEU A 279 -2.73 16.50 9.95
CA LEU A 279 -1.28 16.29 9.98
C LEU A 279 -0.59 17.17 11.03
N SER A 280 0.30 16.56 11.80
CA SER A 280 1.26 17.31 12.64
C SER A 280 2.43 17.84 11.81
N GLU A 281 3.20 18.80 12.35
CA GLU A 281 4.30 19.50 11.65
C GLU A 281 5.35 18.58 10.97
N ASN A 282 5.68 17.45 11.59
CA ASN A 282 6.68 16.49 11.10
C ASN A 282 6.06 15.27 10.41
N GLU A 283 4.76 15.30 10.12
CA GLU A 283 4.08 14.22 9.41
C GLU A 283 4.07 14.45 7.91
N ILE A 284 4.23 13.35 7.18
CA ILE A 284 4.10 13.29 5.74
C ILE A 284 2.64 13.03 5.44
N GLY A 285 2.01 13.97 4.73
CA GLY A 285 0.68 13.77 4.16
C GLY A 285 0.70 12.73 3.06
N LEU A 286 -0.33 11.90 3.02
CA LEU A 286 -0.69 11.11 1.84
C LEU A 286 -1.81 11.86 1.13
N ASN A 287 -1.51 12.38 -0.05
CA ASN A 287 -2.40 13.28 -0.77
C ASN A 287 -3.32 12.57 -1.77
N PHE A 288 -2.99 11.33 -2.13
CA PHE A 288 -3.68 10.58 -3.17
C PHE A 288 -4.09 9.19 -2.70
N ASN A 289 -5.29 8.76 -3.09
CA ASN A 289 -5.63 7.34 -3.20
C ASN A 289 -5.26 6.86 -4.61
N ASN A 290 -4.54 5.75 -4.72
CA ASN A 290 -4.08 5.20 -5.99
C ASN A 290 -4.69 3.81 -6.21
N PHE A 291 -5.24 3.57 -7.40
CA PHE A 291 -5.76 2.26 -7.78
C PHE A 291 -5.13 1.76 -9.07
N LEU A 292 -4.38 0.65 -8.98
CA LEU A 292 -3.93 -0.11 -10.14
C LEU A 292 -4.79 -1.37 -10.25
N PHE A 293 -5.65 -1.37 -11.26
CA PHE A 293 -6.53 -2.48 -11.60
C PHE A 293 -5.77 -3.40 -12.54
N ASP A 294 -5.27 -4.55 -12.07
CA ASP A 294 -4.54 -5.48 -12.93
C ASP A 294 -5.38 -6.74 -13.16
N PHE A 295 -6.23 -6.69 -14.20
CA PHE A 295 -7.18 -7.75 -14.55
C PHE A 295 -6.78 -8.44 -15.85
N GLY A 296 -5.48 -8.71 -15.98
CA GLY A 296 -4.89 -9.50 -17.04
C GLY A 296 -4.35 -8.69 -18.23
N GLY A 297 -4.10 -7.38 -18.07
CA GLY A 297 -3.68 -6.51 -19.19
C GLY A 297 -2.18 -6.44 -19.46
N ARG A 298 -1.35 -7.22 -18.77
CA ARG A 298 0.12 -7.22 -18.93
C ARG A 298 0.61 -8.49 -19.59
N SER A 299 1.11 -8.37 -20.82
CA SER A 299 1.55 -9.50 -21.65
C SER A 299 3.06 -9.75 -21.60
N GLU A 300 3.78 -9.17 -20.65
CA GLU A 300 5.22 -9.33 -20.47
C GLU A 300 5.56 -10.08 -19.18
N THR A 301 6.77 -10.64 -19.11
CA THR A 301 7.26 -11.25 -17.88
C THR A 301 7.47 -10.19 -16.80
N PRO A 302 7.25 -10.48 -15.50
CA PRO A 302 6.81 -11.76 -14.97
C PRO A 302 5.27 -11.92 -14.90
N TRP A 303 4.49 -10.95 -15.38
CA TRP A 303 3.02 -11.05 -15.34
C TRP A 303 2.48 -12.15 -16.26
N ALA A 304 3.14 -12.38 -17.39
CA ALA A 304 2.94 -13.52 -18.29
C ALA A 304 4.13 -14.48 -18.24
N PHE A 305 3.95 -15.72 -18.70
CA PHE A 305 5.02 -16.72 -18.74
C PHE A 305 6.12 -16.41 -19.78
N TYR A 306 5.78 -15.67 -20.82
CA TYR A 306 6.70 -15.23 -21.89
C TYR A 306 6.20 -13.91 -22.48
N ALA A 307 7.07 -13.16 -23.14
CA ALA A 307 6.70 -11.90 -23.79
C ALA A 307 5.64 -12.12 -24.89
N GLY A 308 4.55 -11.37 -24.84
CA GLY A 308 3.35 -11.54 -25.68
C GLY A 308 2.37 -12.60 -25.19
N GLY A 309 2.65 -13.26 -24.05
CA GLY A 309 1.80 -14.29 -23.46
C GLY A 309 0.58 -13.74 -22.71
N MET A 310 -0.27 -14.65 -22.22
CA MET A 310 -1.42 -14.30 -21.39
C MET A 310 -0.97 -13.95 -19.97
N SER A 311 -1.41 -12.79 -19.49
CA SER A 311 -1.21 -12.39 -18.10
C SER A 311 -1.87 -13.39 -17.14
N GLN A 312 -1.15 -13.78 -16.10
CA GLN A 312 -1.66 -14.60 -14.99
C GLN A 312 -2.07 -13.73 -13.80
N GLN A 313 -2.12 -12.41 -13.98
CA GLN A 313 -2.35 -11.45 -12.90
C GLN A 313 -3.84 -11.11 -12.78
N TYR A 314 -4.37 -11.25 -11.57
CA TYR A 314 -5.68 -10.75 -11.18
C TYR A 314 -5.57 -10.13 -9.78
N SER A 315 -5.37 -8.82 -9.73
CA SER A 315 -5.13 -8.10 -8.49
C SER A 315 -5.59 -6.65 -8.54
N LEU A 316 -5.63 -6.04 -7.36
CA LEU A 316 -5.89 -4.63 -7.18
C LEU A 316 -4.85 -4.05 -6.24
N ASN A 317 -4.07 -3.07 -6.70
CA ASN A 317 -3.37 -2.19 -5.77
C ASN A 317 -4.33 -1.10 -5.31
N CYS A 318 -4.52 -0.92 -4.00
CA CYS A 318 -5.29 0.17 -3.41
C CYS A 318 -4.41 1.00 -2.46
N GLY A 319 -3.30 1.51 -2.98
CA GLY A 319 -2.31 2.28 -2.24
C GLY A 319 -2.73 3.71 -1.93
N SER A 320 -1.96 4.39 -1.11
CA SER A 320 -2.09 5.84 -0.90
C SER A 320 -0.73 6.48 -0.66
N GLY A 321 -0.56 7.70 -1.13
CA GLY A 321 0.77 8.27 -1.27
C GLY A 321 0.78 9.77 -1.56
N THR A 322 1.99 10.31 -1.51
CA THR A 322 2.37 11.56 -2.16
C THR A 322 3.24 11.18 -3.35
N ASN A 323 2.63 11.21 -4.54
CA ASN A 323 3.19 10.67 -5.76
C ASN A 323 2.75 11.46 -6.99
N ASN A 324 3.61 11.48 -8.01
CA ASN A 324 3.28 11.99 -9.33
C ASN A 324 2.75 10.84 -10.20
N LEU A 325 1.50 10.42 -9.94
CA LEU A 325 0.89 9.24 -10.56
C LEU A 325 1.83 8.03 -10.42
N TYR A 326 2.12 7.30 -11.50
CA TYR A 326 3.12 6.22 -11.53
C TYR A 326 4.38 6.59 -12.34
N THR A 327 4.67 7.87 -12.60
CA THR A 327 5.92 8.28 -13.27
C THR A 327 7.11 8.33 -12.30
N GLY A 328 6.85 8.27 -11.00
CA GLY A 328 7.87 8.35 -9.98
C GLY A 328 8.62 9.68 -10.00
N MET A 329 9.89 9.63 -9.62
CA MET A 329 10.77 10.78 -9.47
C MET A 329 11.54 11.16 -10.75
N HIS A 330 11.35 10.44 -11.87
CA HIS A 330 12.10 10.68 -13.11
C HIS A 330 11.92 12.11 -13.64
N ASN A 331 10.69 12.61 -13.62
CA ASN A 331 10.35 13.96 -14.09
C ASN A 331 9.85 14.86 -12.94
N ALA A 332 9.83 14.36 -11.70
CA ALA A 332 9.23 15.09 -10.59
C ALA A 332 10.20 16.14 -10.04
N GLN A 333 9.73 17.38 -9.93
CA GLN A 333 10.43 18.47 -9.29
C GLN A 333 9.91 18.71 -7.87
N ALA A 334 10.71 19.43 -7.08
CA ALA A 334 10.25 19.94 -5.79
C ALA A 334 9.05 20.87 -6.01
N SER A 335 7.98 20.70 -5.24
CA SER A 335 6.72 21.46 -5.37
C SER A 335 5.87 21.12 -6.60
N ASP A 336 6.14 20.02 -7.30
CA ASP A 336 5.21 19.51 -8.30
C ASP A 336 3.85 19.21 -7.66
N ALA A 337 2.79 19.55 -8.39
CA ALA A 337 1.42 19.36 -7.94
C ALA A 337 0.54 18.80 -9.04
N ILE A 338 -0.32 17.86 -8.67
CA ILE A 338 -1.39 17.31 -9.52
C ILE A 338 -2.71 17.55 -8.81
N MET A 339 -3.70 18.06 -9.55
CA MET A 339 -5.02 18.39 -9.01
C MET A 339 -4.92 19.29 -7.76
N GLY A 340 -3.90 20.16 -7.72
CA GLY A 340 -3.65 21.09 -6.62
C GLY A 340 -3.05 20.47 -5.36
N ALA A 341 -2.62 19.21 -5.36
CA ALA A 341 -1.93 18.59 -4.23
C ALA A 341 -0.48 18.24 -4.58
N GLU A 342 0.41 18.41 -3.59
CA GLU A 342 1.84 18.13 -3.76
C GLU A 342 2.07 16.65 -4.11
N THR A 343 2.95 16.41 -5.07
CA THR A 343 3.32 15.06 -5.51
C THR A 343 4.66 14.60 -4.95
N THR A 344 5.42 15.49 -4.29
CA THR A 344 6.70 15.19 -3.67
C THR A 344 6.73 15.59 -2.20
N VAL A 345 7.60 14.93 -1.43
CA VAL A 345 7.91 15.26 -0.04
C VAL A 345 9.36 15.71 0.01
N THR A 346 9.64 16.77 0.78
CA THR A 346 11.01 17.23 1.02
C THR A 346 11.39 16.97 2.48
N VAL A 347 12.47 16.23 2.70
CA VAL A 347 13.09 15.97 4.01
C VAL A 347 14.40 16.76 4.10
N LYS A 348 14.44 17.79 4.94
CA LYS A 348 15.63 18.64 5.10
C LYS A 348 16.81 17.86 5.68
N SER A 349 18.02 18.38 5.51
CA SER A 349 19.21 17.81 6.13
C SER A 349 19.05 17.75 7.66
N GLY A 350 19.35 16.59 8.26
CA GLY A 350 19.18 16.32 9.70
C GLY A 350 17.74 16.14 10.15
N GLU A 351 16.75 16.26 9.27
CA GLU A 351 15.34 16.15 9.61
C GLU A 351 14.89 14.68 9.63
N THR A 352 13.95 14.38 10.54
CA THR A 352 13.17 13.14 10.51
C THR A 352 11.70 13.47 10.29
N ARG A 353 11.11 12.88 9.26
CA ARG A 353 9.69 12.97 8.92
C ARG A 353 8.99 11.64 9.21
N SER A 354 7.73 11.68 9.59
CA SER A 354 6.96 10.48 9.99
C SER A 354 5.70 10.27 9.14
N LEU A 355 5.27 9.03 8.97
CA LEU A 355 4.05 8.66 8.24
C LEU A 355 3.34 7.56 9.03
N PHE A 356 2.01 7.64 9.12
CA PHE A 356 1.17 6.67 9.83
C PHE A 356 0.13 6.08 8.90
N TYR A 357 -0.04 4.77 8.96
CA TYR A 357 -0.95 4.03 8.10
C TYR A 357 -1.59 2.85 8.84
N GLY A 358 -2.89 2.64 8.65
CA GLY A 358 -3.64 1.54 9.25
C GLY A 358 -4.28 0.69 8.16
N THR A 359 -4.11 -0.63 8.25
CA THR A 359 -4.72 -1.60 7.34
C THR A 359 -5.57 -2.57 8.13
N ALA A 360 -6.89 -2.43 8.05
CA ALA A 360 -7.85 -3.31 8.68
C ALA A 360 -8.29 -4.44 7.76
N PHE A 361 -8.48 -5.64 8.31
CA PHE A 361 -9.10 -6.75 7.60
C PHE A 361 -10.04 -7.52 8.52
N ALA A 362 -11.35 -7.35 8.30
CA ALA A 362 -12.36 -7.75 9.26
C ALA A 362 -13.66 -8.23 8.58
N PRO A 363 -14.43 -9.11 9.24
CA PRO A 363 -15.81 -9.34 8.87
C PRO A 363 -16.67 -8.10 9.14
N TYR A 364 -17.84 -8.03 8.51
CA TYR A 364 -18.88 -7.06 8.85
C TYR A 364 -20.22 -7.75 9.07
N ASP A 365 -20.96 -7.31 10.09
CA ASP A 365 -22.21 -7.97 10.49
C ASP A 365 -23.41 -7.56 9.61
N ASN A 366 -23.39 -6.33 9.10
CA ASN A 366 -24.51 -5.80 8.33
C ASN A 366 -24.34 -6.08 6.83
N ASN A 367 -25.06 -7.07 6.31
CA ASN A 367 -25.03 -7.46 4.89
C ASN A 367 -25.27 -6.31 3.91
N ARG A 368 -25.96 -5.24 4.34
CA ARG A 368 -26.14 -4.06 3.49
C ARG A 368 -24.82 -3.34 3.22
N ILE A 369 -23.81 -3.47 4.07
CA ILE A 369 -22.48 -2.89 3.80
C ILE A 369 -21.80 -3.59 2.62
N GLY A 370 -22.12 -4.86 2.35
CA GLY A 370 -21.67 -5.57 1.15
C GLY A 370 -22.06 -4.85 -0.15
N GLY A 371 -23.17 -4.11 -0.15
CA GLY A 371 -23.59 -3.31 -1.30
C GLY A 371 -23.03 -1.89 -1.33
N ASN A 372 -21.86 -1.64 -0.72
CA ASN A 372 -21.18 -0.35 -0.61
C ASN A 372 -21.59 0.54 0.60
N PHE A 373 -20.72 1.43 1.06
CA PHE A 373 -20.97 2.54 2.01
C PHE A 373 -20.54 3.90 1.42
N TYR A 374 -20.98 5.01 2.02
CA TYR A 374 -20.79 6.34 1.45
C TYR A 374 -19.85 7.24 2.23
N THR A 375 -19.81 7.07 3.56
CA THR A 375 -19.03 7.94 4.44
C THR A 375 -18.40 7.14 5.56
N VAL A 376 -17.26 7.62 6.05
CA VAL A 376 -16.57 7.06 7.21
C VAL A 376 -16.50 8.12 8.29
N GLU A 377 -16.86 7.76 9.51
CA GLU A 377 -16.74 8.61 10.69
C GLU A 377 -15.72 8.02 11.66
N GLN A 378 -14.78 8.85 12.12
CA GLN A 378 -13.91 8.51 13.23
C GLN A 378 -14.67 8.72 14.54
N VAL A 379 -14.67 7.68 15.37
CA VAL A 379 -15.19 7.72 16.74
C VAL A 379 -14.09 7.27 17.70
N VAL A 380 -14.29 7.49 19.00
CA VAL A 380 -13.28 7.18 20.03
C VAL A 380 -12.79 5.73 19.96
N GLU A 381 -13.71 4.80 19.69
CA GLU A 381 -13.43 3.36 19.72
C GLU A 381 -13.01 2.77 18.35
N GLY A 382 -13.10 3.55 17.26
CA GLY A 382 -12.88 3.01 15.93
C GLY A 382 -13.42 3.84 14.78
N LEU A 383 -13.83 3.12 13.73
CA LEU A 383 -14.32 3.67 12.48
C LEU A 383 -15.73 3.16 12.20
N VAL A 384 -16.64 4.08 11.88
CA VAL A 384 -18.03 3.75 11.49
C VAL A 384 -18.19 3.92 9.99
N LEU A 385 -18.41 2.82 9.28
CA LEU A 385 -18.71 2.79 7.86
C LEU A 385 -20.22 2.97 7.68
N LYS A 386 -20.69 4.09 7.11
CA LYS A 386 -22.12 4.41 7.02
C LYS A 386 -22.69 4.25 5.61
N ARG A 387 -23.80 3.52 5.53
CA ARG A 387 -24.67 3.40 4.35
C ARG A 387 -26.11 3.76 4.71
N THR A 388 -26.53 4.99 4.42
CA THR A 388 -27.92 5.45 4.64
C THR A 388 -28.40 5.21 6.09
N LYS A 389 -29.14 4.13 6.37
CA LYS A 389 -29.63 3.72 7.72
C LYS A 389 -28.87 2.51 8.30
N SER A 390 -27.79 2.08 7.67
CA SER A 390 -27.01 0.89 8.01
C SER A 390 -25.56 1.28 8.25
N TYR A 391 -24.89 0.58 9.14
CA TYR A 391 -23.48 0.81 9.43
C TYR A 391 -22.74 -0.49 9.68
N ALA A 392 -21.42 -0.46 9.53
CA ALA A 392 -20.49 -1.41 10.11
C ALA A 392 -19.48 -0.66 10.97
N PHE A 393 -18.88 -1.36 11.93
CA PHE A 393 -17.90 -0.79 12.84
C PHE A 393 -16.59 -1.58 12.76
N ILE A 394 -15.47 -0.87 12.67
CA ILE A 394 -14.13 -1.45 12.74
C ILE A 394 -13.48 -0.91 14.02
N PRO A 395 -13.25 -1.75 15.05
CA PRO A 395 -12.56 -1.31 16.25
C PRO A 395 -11.11 -0.96 15.90
N ALA A 396 -10.71 0.26 16.24
CA ALA A 396 -9.41 0.79 15.82
C ALA A 396 -9.00 1.99 16.69
N ASP A 397 -7.71 2.12 16.97
CA ASP A 397 -7.12 3.43 17.25
C ASP A 397 -7.01 4.24 15.95
N SER A 398 -8.08 4.93 15.57
CA SER A 398 -8.15 5.71 14.32
C SER A 398 -7.26 6.96 14.32
N THR A 399 -6.70 7.33 15.47
CA THR A 399 -5.82 8.49 15.66
C THR A 399 -4.33 8.14 15.70
N PHE A 400 -4.02 6.84 15.70
CA PHE A 400 -2.67 6.30 15.87
C PHE A 400 -2.01 6.70 17.20
N HIS A 401 -2.80 7.04 18.22
CA HIS A 401 -2.31 7.43 19.53
C HIS A 401 -1.33 6.40 20.13
N CYS A 402 -1.72 5.12 20.17
CA CYS A 402 -0.91 4.05 20.72
C CYS A 402 0.41 3.88 19.95
N LEU A 403 0.34 3.87 18.62
CA LEU A 403 1.51 3.73 17.76
C LEU A 403 2.46 4.93 17.88
N ARG A 404 1.93 6.16 17.99
CA ARG A 404 2.72 7.37 18.20
C ARG A 404 3.46 7.35 19.54
N THR A 405 2.76 6.96 20.61
CA THR A 405 3.33 6.86 21.96
C THR A 405 4.42 5.78 22.02
N LEU A 406 4.17 4.60 21.44
CA LEU A 406 5.17 3.55 21.32
C LEU A 406 6.39 4.01 20.51
N SER A 407 6.15 4.63 19.35
CA SER A 407 7.24 5.08 18.47
C SER A 407 8.17 6.08 19.16
N LYS A 408 7.61 7.03 19.92
CA LYS A 408 8.43 7.98 20.71
C LYS A 408 9.35 7.23 21.67
N ARG A 409 8.84 6.27 22.44
CA ARG A 409 9.66 5.46 23.38
C ARG A 409 10.78 4.71 22.66
N LEU A 410 10.46 4.04 21.56
CA LEU A 410 11.41 3.22 20.83
C LEU A 410 12.54 4.06 20.21
N LEU A 411 12.21 5.24 19.69
CA LEU A 411 13.17 6.13 19.04
C LEU A 411 14.00 6.96 20.03
N THR A 412 13.51 7.25 21.25
CA THR A 412 14.29 7.96 22.29
C THR A 412 15.19 7.04 23.12
N SER A 413 15.01 5.71 22.99
CA SER A 413 15.84 4.72 23.71
C SER A 413 17.17 4.42 23.01
N GLU A 414 17.58 5.29 22.09
CA GLU A 414 18.92 5.37 21.46
C GLU A 414 19.76 6.42 22.18
#